data_AF-A0A9Q4HEJ6-F1
#
_entry.id   AF-A0A9Q4HEJ6-F1
#
_cell.length_a   1.000
_cell.length_b   1.000
_cell.length_c   1.000
_cell.angle_alpha   90.00
_cell.angle_beta   90.00
_cell.angle_gamma   90.00
#
_symmetry.space_group_name_H-M   'P 1'
#
loop_
_entity.id
_entity.type
_entity.pdbx_description
1 polymer ?
#
loop_
_entity_poly.entity_id
_entity_poly.type
_entity_poly.pdbx_seq_one_letter_code
_entity_poly.pdbx_strand_id
1 'polypeptide(L)'
;MSRKNSVAIVTIISAFLFCALIAAASLSPLAETGGAANQFNSVGMWSAIGMILVLYLIPFLIYMLGVDAMRYVMAVLCGFGLLIHLSSAGFILMFSLFSDHLLSEVILVIGVCLAAAAVNIIWFFAAFRSASKKPVTRSFT
;
A
#
# COMPACT_ATOMS: atom_id res chain seq x y z
N MET A 1 18.04 -2.76 12.37
CA MET A 1 17.08 -3.66 11.68
C MET A 1 17.69 -4.17 10.37
N SER A 2 17.52 -5.45 10.04
CA SER A 2 17.98 -6.00 8.76
C SER A 2 17.07 -5.53 7.61
N ARG A 3 17.58 -5.50 6.37
CA ARG A 3 16.78 -5.17 5.18
C ARG A 3 15.54 -6.06 5.08
N LYS A 4 15.71 -7.37 5.28
CA LYS A 4 14.64 -8.36 5.24
C LYS A 4 13.52 -8.02 6.23
N ASN A 5 13.87 -7.70 7.48
CA ASN A 5 12.89 -7.35 8.51
C ASN A 5 12.20 -6.01 8.21
N SER A 6 12.96 -5.04 7.69
CA SER A 6 12.40 -3.74 7.31
C SER A 6 11.39 -3.87 6.18
N VAL A 7 11.74 -4.60 5.11
CA VAL A 7 10.83 -4.87 3.98
C VAL A 7 9.59 -5.61 4.48
N ALA A 8 9.75 -6.61 5.35
CA ALA A 8 8.63 -7.36 5.88
C ALA A 8 7.62 -6.51 6.66
N ILE A 9 8.11 -5.68 7.59
CA ILE A 9 7.24 -4.82 8.40
C ILE A 9 6.51 -3.81 7.51
N VAL A 10 7.24 -3.14 6.62
CA VAL A 10 6.65 -2.10 5.77
C VAL A 10 5.67 -2.71 4.75
N THR A 11 5.91 -3.93 4.25
CA THR A 11 4.95 -4.67 3.42
C THR A 11 3.65 -4.96 4.17
N ILE A 12 3.74 -5.44 5.41
CA ILE A 12 2.54 -5.75 6.22
C ILE A 12 1.73 -4.47 6.49
N ILE A 13 2.40 -3.37 6.84
CA ILE A 13 1.74 -2.07 7.05
C ILE A 13 1.09 -1.59 5.75
N SER A 14 1.78 -1.71 4.61
CA SER A 14 1.26 -1.32 3.30
C SER A 14 0.01 -2.11 2.93
N ALA A 15 0.04 -3.45 3.08
CA ALA A 15 -1.11 -4.31 2.82
C ALA A 15 -2.30 -3.97 3.72
N PHE A 16 -2.06 -3.75 5.01
CA PHE A 16 -3.08 -3.35 5.97
C PHE A 16 -3.74 -2.02 5.58
N LEU A 17 -2.94 -1.01 5.26
CA LEU A 17 -3.46 0.31 4.85
C LEU A 17 -4.25 0.25 3.55
N PHE A 18 -3.85 -0.60 2.60
CA PHE A 18 -4.61 -0.80 1.36
C PHE A 18 -5.98 -1.45 1.67
N CYS A 19 -6.00 -2.48 2.52
CA CYS A 19 -7.26 -3.09 2.94
C CYS A 19 -8.15 -2.09 3.71
N ALA A 20 -7.55 -1.28 4.59
CA ALA A 20 -8.24 -0.22 5.30
C ALA A 20 -8.81 0.84 4.36
N LEU A 21 -8.11 1.19 3.27
CA LEU A 21 -8.62 2.08 2.23
C LEU A 21 -9.89 1.53 1.60
N ILE A 22 -9.89 0.24 1.21
CA ILE A 22 -11.07 -0.39 0.61
C ILE A 22 -12.26 -0.33 1.57
N ALA A 23 -12.05 -0.74 2.83
CA ALA A 23 -13.10 -0.69 3.84
C ALA A 23 -13.60 0.74 4.11
N ALA A 24 -12.69 1.71 4.21
CA ALA A 24 -13.02 3.12 4.43
C ALA A 24 -13.81 3.73 3.26
N ALA A 25 -13.41 3.44 2.02
CA ALA A 25 -14.13 3.89 0.83
C ALA A 25 -15.52 3.25 0.73
N SER A 26 -15.66 1.99 1.15
CA SER A 26 -16.96 1.31 1.21
C SER A 26 -17.89 1.82 2.31
N LEU A 27 -17.35 2.51 3.33
CA LEU A 27 -18.10 3.14 4.42
C LEU A 27 -18.40 4.63 4.17
N SER A 28 -17.85 5.21 3.11
CA SER A 28 -18.01 6.63 2.79
C SER A 28 -19.02 6.83 1.64
N PRO A 29 -19.43 8.08 1.35
CA PRO A 29 -20.30 8.38 0.20
C PRO A 29 -19.74 7.90 -1.16
N LEU A 30 -18.45 7.55 -1.22
CA LEU A 30 -17.83 6.99 -2.43
C LEU A 30 -18.48 5.67 -2.85
N ALA A 31 -19.08 4.92 -1.93
CA ALA A 31 -19.81 3.69 -2.24
C ALA A 31 -21.04 3.93 -3.14
N GLU A 32 -21.60 5.15 -3.16
CA GLU A 32 -22.79 5.51 -3.92
C GLU A 32 -22.48 6.06 -5.33
N THR A 33 -21.20 6.16 -5.70
CA THR A 33 -20.74 6.78 -6.96
C THR A 33 -21.04 5.97 -8.24
N GLY A 34 -21.61 4.77 -8.12
CA GLY A 34 -22.09 4.00 -9.27
C GLY A 34 -22.25 2.50 -8.98
N GLY A 35 -22.87 1.78 -9.92
CA GLY A 35 -23.21 0.36 -9.75
C GLY A 35 -22.01 -0.61 -9.61
N ALA A 36 -20.79 -0.14 -9.88
CA ALA A 36 -19.55 -0.90 -9.70
C ALA A 36 -18.80 -0.56 -8.39
N ALA A 37 -19.29 0.40 -7.61
CA ALA A 37 -18.65 0.80 -6.36
C ALA A 37 -18.85 -0.26 -5.27
N ASN A 38 -17.79 -0.52 -4.49
CA ASN A 38 -17.83 -1.50 -3.43
C ASN A 38 -18.63 -0.97 -2.23
N GLN A 39 -19.79 -1.56 -1.98
CA GLN A 39 -20.60 -1.29 -0.79
C GLN A 39 -20.02 -2.00 0.44
N PHE A 40 -20.23 -1.43 1.63
CA PHE A 40 -19.79 -2.06 2.87
C PHE A 40 -20.39 -3.45 3.03
N ASN A 41 -19.54 -4.40 3.44
CA ASN A 41 -19.90 -5.81 3.61
C ASN A 41 -20.44 -6.52 2.34
N SER A 42 -20.22 -5.95 1.16
CA SER A 42 -20.54 -6.60 -0.12
C SER A 42 -19.51 -7.66 -0.50
N VAL A 43 -19.91 -8.58 -1.37
CA VAL A 43 -18.98 -9.54 -2.01
C VAL A 43 -17.87 -8.80 -2.76
N GLY A 44 -18.20 -7.67 -3.40
CA GLY A 44 -17.23 -6.81 -4.10
C GLY A 44 -16.11 -6.33 -3.18
N MET A 45 -16.47 -5.75 -2.02
CA MET A 45 -15.51 -5.27 -1.02
C MET A 45 -14.56 -6.41 -0.56
N TRP A 46 -15.13 -7.54 -0.14
CA TRP A 46 -14.34 -8.68 0.36
C TRP A 46 -13.47 -9.30 -0.73
N SER A 47 -13.96 -9.37 -1.97
CA SER A 47 -13.17 -9.85 -3.11
C SER A 47 -11.99 -8.93 -3.43
N ALA A 48 -12.17 -7.62 -3.35
CA ALA A 48 -11.11 -6.64 -3.55
C ALA A 48 -10.04 -6.74 -2.45
N ILE A 49 -10.46 -6.86 -1.18
CA ILE A 49 -9.54 -7.10 -0.05
C ILE A 49 -8.75 -8.40 -0.27
N GLY A 50 -9.45 -9.50 -0.61
CA GLY A 50 -8.82 -10.79 -0.87
C GLY A 50 -7.79 -10.72 -1.99
N MET A 51 -8.12 -10.05 -3.10
CA MET A 51 -7.20 -9.88 -4.24
C MET A 51 -5.95 -9.08 -3.84
N ILE A 52 -6.10 -7.99 -3.09
CA ILE A 52 -4.97 -7.21 -2.57
C ILE A 52 -4.09 -8.08 -1.67
N LEU A 53 -4.69 -8.84 -0.75
CA LEU A 53 -3.92 -9.74 0.12
C LEU A 53 -3.15 -10.80 -0.67
N VAL A 54 -3.75 -11.38 -1.72
CA VAL A 54 -3.06 -12.33 -2.60
C VAL A 54 -1.86 -11.68 -3.29
N LEU A 55 -2.06 -10.49 -3.88
CA LEU A 55 -1.01 -9.74 -4.56
C LEU A 55 0.13 -9.31 -3.62
N TYR A 56 -0.16 -9.05 -2.34
CA TYR A 56 0.86 -8.73 -1.35
C TYR A 56 1.55 -9.98 -0.78
N LEU A 57 0.79 -11.00 -0.39
CA LEU A 57 1.30 -12.16 0.35
C LEU A 57 2.14 -13.10 -0.51
N ILE A 58 1.73 -13.42 -1.75
CA ILE A 58 2.48 -14.33 -2.61
C ILE A 58 3.93 -13.85 -2.83
N PRO A 59 4.18 -12.63 -3.36
CA PRO A 59 5.54 -12.16 -3.57
C PRO A 59 6.29 -11.95 -2.25
N PHE A 60 5.58 -11.54 -1.19
CA PHE A 60 6.19 -11.37 0.13
C PHE A 60 6.69 -12.70 0.71
N LEU A 61 5.91 -13.77 0.65
CA LEU A 61 6.30 -15.09 1.15
C LEU A 61 7.51 -15.63 0.38
N ILE A 62 7.51 -15.49 -0.95
CA ILE A 62 8.65 -15.90 -1.80
C ILE A 62 9.92 -15.11 -1.45
N TYR A 63 9.80 -13.79 -1.22
CA TYR A 63 10.91 -12.97 -0.72
C TYR A 63 11.42 -13.48 0.65
N MET A 64 10.50 -13.84 1.55
CA MET A 64 10.86 -14.37 2.88
C MET A 64 11.54 -15.74 2.83
N LEU A 65 11.28 -16.54 1.80
CA LEU A 65 11.99 -17.80 1.54
C LEU A 65 13.43 -17.59 1.00
N GLY A 66 13.85 -16.35 0.75
CA GLY A 66 15.23 -16.01 0.39
C GLY A 66 15.46 -15.64 -1.07
N VAL A 67 14.40 -15.59 -1.89
CA VAL A 67 14.48 -15.16 -3.29
C VAL A 67 14.58 -13.63 -3.34
N ASP A 68 15.80 -13.09 -3.25
CA ASP A 68 16.04 -11.63 -3.17
C ASP A 68 15.54 -10.87 -4.41
N ALA A 69 15.50 -11.53 -5.58
CA ALA A 69 14.93 -10.98 -6.81
C ALA A 69 13.45 -10.60 -6.68
N MET A 70 12.71 -11.23 -5.75
CA MET A 70 11.29 -10.96 -5.56
C MET A 70 11.02 -9.52 -5.10
N ARG A 71 12.01 -8.84 -4.53
CA ARG A 71 11.91 -7.41 -4.21
C ARG A 71 11.61 -6.53 -5.43
N TYR A 72 12.03 -6.93 -6.64
CA TYR A 72 11.75 -6.16 -7.85
C TYR A 72 10.29 -6.28 -8.26
N VAL A 73 9.69 -7.47 -8.14
CA VAL A 73 8.26 -7.67 -8.37
C VAL A 73 7.45 -6.89 -7.34
N MET A 74 7.82 -6.97 -6.06
CA MET A 74 7.19 -6.18 -5.01
C MET A 74 7.33 -4.68 -5.25
N ALA A 75 8.46 -4.22 -5.79
CA ALA A 75 8.67 -2.81 -6.14
C ALA A 75 7.70 -2.33 -7.23
N VAL A 76 7.43 -3.17 -8.25
CA VAL A 76 6.41 -2.88 -9.27
C VAL A 76 5.03 -2.78 -8.64
N LEU A 77 4.67 -3.72 -7.77
CA LEU A 77 3.38 -3.72 -7.06
C LEU A 77 3.22 -2.51 -6.13
N CYS A 78 4.27 -2.14 -5.38
CA CYS A 78 4.30 -0.92 -4.57
C CYS A 78 4.22 0.34 -5.43
N GLY A 79 4.78 0.32 -6.64
CA GLY A 79 4.64 1.40 -7.62
C GLY A 79 3.20 1.58 -8.07
N PHE A 80 2.51 0.48 -8.42
CA PHE A 80 1.07 0.52 -8.71
C PHE A 80 0.26 0.97 -7.49
N GLY A 81 0.58 0.49 -6.29
CA GLY A 81 -0.06 0.92 -5.05
C GLY A 81 0.08 2.42 -4.83
N LEU A 82 1.28 2.98 -5.00
CA LEU A 82 1.52 4.41 -4.90
C LEU A 82 0.68 5.20 -5.92
N LEU A 83 0.65 4.76 -7.17
CA LEU A 83 -0.17 5.38 -8.22
C LEU A 83 -1.66 5.35 -7.87
N ILE A 84 -2.17 4.19 -7.41
CA ILE A 84 -3.56 4.02 -7.00
C ILE A 84 -3.90 4.96 -5.83
N HIS A 85 -3.07 5.02 -4.79
CA HIS A 85 -3.35 5.86 -3.63
C HIS A 85 -3.33 7.35 -3.97
N LEU A 86 -2.36 7.83 -4.76
CA LEU A 86 -2.28 9.24 -5.14
C LEU A 86 -3.40 9.64 -6.10
N SER A 87 -3.69 8.79 -7.10
CA SER A 87 -4.81 9.04 -8.02
C SER A 87 -6.16 9.00 -7.31
N SER A 88 -6.36 8.05 -6.38
CA SER A 88 -7.56 7.98 -5.55
C SER A 88 -7.70 9.22 -4.67
N ALA A 89 -6.63 9.67 -4.00
CA ALA A 89 -6.67 10.90 -3.20
C ALA A 89 -7.07 12.13 -4.05
N GLY A 90 -6.48 12.27 -5.25
CA GLY A 90 -6.84 13.33 -6.19
C GLY A 90 -8.29 13.24 -6.65
N PHE A 91 -8.76 12.05 -7.02
CA PHE A 91 -10.16 11.82 -7.41
C PHE A 91 -11.13 12.15 -6.28
N ILE A 92 -10.86 11.69 -5.05
CA ILE A 92 -11.72 11.93 -3.89
C ILE A 92 -11.77 13.42 -3.53
N LEU A 93 -10.64 14.13 -3.66
CA LEU A 93 -10.61 15.57 -3.47
C LEU A 93 -11.48 16.30 -4.51
N MET A 94 -11.39 15.90 -5.79
CA MET A 94 -12.26 16.44 -6.83
C MET A 94 -13.74 16.09 -6.57
N PHE A 95 -14.04 14.86 -6.19
CA PHE A 95 -15.38 14.43 -5.80
C PHE A 95 -15.95 15.34 -4.72
N SER A 96 -15.20 15.64 -3.67
CA SER A 96 -15.66 16.54 -2.59
C SER A 96 -15.81 18.00 -3.04
N LEU A 97 -15.02 18.48 -4.00
CA LEU A 97 -15.10 19.88 -4.46
C LEU A 97 -16.23 20.12 -5.47
N PHE A 98 -16.68 19.08 -6.18
CA PHE A 98 -17.67 19.17 -7.25
C PHE A 98 -18.99 18.44 -6.94
N SER A 99 -19.14 17.88 -5.74
CA SER A 99 -20.41 17.29 -5.26
C SER A 99 -20.93 18.04 -4.04
N ASP A 100 -22.19 17.77 -3.69
CA ASP A 100 -22.81 18.33 -2.47
C ASP A 100 -22.28 17.68 -1.17
N HIS A 101 -21.35 16.72 -1.26
CA HIS A 101 -20.77 16.04 -0.10
C HIS A 101 -19.69 16.88 0.59
N LEU A 102 -19.74 16.90 1.92
CA LEU A 102 -18.75 17.61 2.71
C LEU A 102 -17.40 16.88 2.70
N LEU A 103 -16.31 17.65 2.67
CA LEU A 103 -14.94 17.10 2.76
C LEU A 103 -14.74 16.25 4.02
N SER A 104 -15.45 16.57 5.11
CA SER A 104 -15.46 15.80 6.35
C SER A 104 -15.95 14.35 6.18
N GLU A 105 -16.78 14.06 5.18
CA GLU A 105 -17.30 12.71 4.92
C GLU A 105 -16.26 11.80 4.25
N VAL A 106 -15.28 12.38 3.55
CA VAL A 106 -14.25 11.64 2.80
C VAL A 106 -12.83 11.84 3.35
N ILE A 107 -12.64 12.71 4.35
CA ILE A 107 -11.32 13.07 4.90
C ILE A 107 -10.56 11.84 5.42
N LEU A 108 -11.26 10.87 6.01
CA LEU A 108 -10.66 9.64 6.48
C LEU A 108 -10.08 8.84 5.30
N VAL A 109 -10.81 8.74 4.19
CA VAL A 109 -10.36 8.02 2.99
C VAL A 109 -9.13 8.69 2.38
N ILE A 110 -9.14 10.03 2.29
CA ILE A 110 -7.98 10.82 1.84
C ILE A 110 -6.77 10.58 2.76
N GLY A 111 -6.97 10.63 4.09
CA GLY A 111 -5.92 10.40 5.07
C GLY A 111 -5.29 9.01 4.93
N VAL A 112 -6.11 7.98 4.76
CA VAL A 112 -5.63 6.60 4.53
C VAL A 112 -4.86 6.49 3.21
N CYS A 113 -5.34 7.10 2.12
CA CYS A 113 -4.59 7.16 0.85
C CYS A 113 -3.20 7.78 1.02
N LEU A 114 -3.10 8.94 1.68
CA LEU A 114 -1.83 9.64 1.87
C LEU A 114 -0.88 8.84 2.78
N ALA A 115 -1.40 8.23 3.85
CA ALA A 115 -0.62 7.33 4.70
C ALA A 115 -0.11 6.11 3.92
N ALA A 116 -0.97 5.48 3.10
CA ALA A 116 -0.60 4.33 2.29
C ALA A 116 0.43 4.69 1.21
N ALA A 117 0.30 5.86 0.58
CA ALA A 117 1.29 6.40 -0.35
C ALA A 117 2.65 6.61 0.34
N ALA A 118 2.67 7.24 1.51
CA ALA A 118 3.89 7.43 2.30
C ALA A 118 4.56 6.10 2.67
N VAL A 119 3.77 5.09 3.09
CA VAL A 119 4.28 3.76 3.39
C VAL A 119 4.87 3.06 2.16
N ASN A 120 4.25 3.19 0.99
CA ASN A 120 4.82 2.67 -0.26
C ASN A 120 6.14 3.37 -0.62
N ILE A 121 6.27 4.68 -0.40
CA ILE A 121 7.53 5.42 -0.58
C ILE A 121 8.60 4.89 0.39
N ILE A 122 8.27 4.75 1.68
CA ILE A 122 9.16 4.18 2.71
C ILE A 122 9.59 2.76 2.32
N TRP A 123 8.69 1.99 1.70
CA TRP A 123 8.97 0.64 1.24
C TRP A 123 10.12 0.60 0.23
N PHE A 124 10.16 1.51 -0.75
CA PHE A 124 11.26 1.60 -1.72
C PHE A 124 12.60 1.85 -1.02
N PHE A 125 12.64 2.76 -0.06
CA PHE A 125 13.85 3.01 0.72
C PHE A 125 14.25 1.78 1.55
N ALA A 126 13.29 1.08 2.15
CA ALA A 126 13.55 -0.15 2.90
C ALA A 126 14.11 -1.27 2.01
N ALA A 127 13.58 -1.42 0.78
CA ALA A 127 13.94 -2.49 -0.15
C ALA A 127 15.29 -2.26 -0.84
N PHE A 128 15.62 -1.01 -1.16
CA PHE A 128 16.81 -0.67 -1.97
C PHE A 128 17.91 0.06 -1.20
N ARG A 129 17.75 0.28 0.10
CA ARG A 129 18.83 0.75 0.97
C ARG A 129 20.08 -0.12 0.79
N SER A 130 21.20 0.54 0.52
CA SER A 130 22.51 -0.12 0.45
C SER A 130 22.90 -0.66 1.83
N ALA A 131 23.43 -1.89 1.88
CA ALA A 131 23.96 -2.43 3.11
C ALA A 131 25.23 -1.63 3.48
N SER A 132 25.31 -1.09 4.70
CA SER A 132 26.55 -0.47 5.21
C SER A 132 27.70 -1.46 5.00
N LYS A 133 28.70 -1.06 4.20
CA LYS A 133 29.95 -1.83 4.09
C LYS A 133 30.49 -1.99 5.51
N LYS A 134 30.60 -3.23 5.99
CA LYS A 134 31.43 -3.50 7.18
C LYS A 134 32.84 -3.02 6.83
N PRO A 135 33.54 -2.31 7.74
CA PRO A 135 34.94 -1.94 7.51
C PRO A 135 35.71 -3.22 7.18
N VAL A 136 36.41 -3.24 6.05
CA VAL A 136 37.35 -4.31 5.73
C VAL A 136 38.48 -4.17 6.74
N THR A 137 38.41 -4.89 7.86
CA THR A 137 39.58 -5.11 8.72
C THR A 137 40.56 -5.96 7.93
N ARG A 138 41.50 -5.30 7.24
CA ARG A 138 42.70 -5.96 6.72
C ARG A 138 43.51 -6.42 7.93
N SER A 139 43.45 -7.71 8.21
CA SER A 139 44.44 -8.38 9.07
C SER A 139 45.75 -8.40 8.30
N PHE A 140 46.70 -7.58 8.72
CA PHE A 140 48.10 -7.72 8.30
C PHE A 140 48.77 -8.67 9.29
N THR A 141 49.00 -9.90 8.85
CA THR A 141 49.88 -10.88 9.48
C THR A 141 50.89 -11.33 8.45
#